data_AF-A0A348ZFK6-F1
#
_entry.id   AF-A0A348ZFK6-F1
#
_cell.length_a   1.000
_cell.length_b   1.000
_cell.length_c   1.000
_cell.angle_alpha   90.00
_cell.angle_beta   90.00
_cell.angle_gamma   90.00
#
_symmetry.space_group_name_H-M   'P 1'
#
loop_
_entity.id
_entity.type
_entity.pdbx_description
1 polymer ?
#
loop_
_entity_poly.entity_id
_entity_poly.type
_entity_poly.pdbx_seq_one_letter_code
_entity_poly.pdbx_strand_id
1 'polypeptide(L)'
;SAEDDIVTNLRGLTVMRLYEYEGYAYRSDLQTRGISRGTVALANDGPNRNGPEFFIALRNADWLNGRHTVIGRVVEGMDIADRIGGMAIDPTAFNPQSSVIYSIRRLN
;
A
#
# COMPACT_ATOMS: atom_id res chain seq x y z
N SER A 1 18.90 -24.07 20.91
CA SER A 1 19.05 -23.40 22.22
C SER A 1 18.03 -22.27 22.30
N ALA A 2 17.83 -21.62 23.44
CA ALA A 2 16.93 -20.46 23.53
C ALA A 2 17.28 -19.34 22.52
N GLU A 3 18.55 -19.23 22.11
CA GLU A 3 19.00 -18.29 21.09
C GLU A 3 18.52 -18.67 19.68
N ASP A 4 18.53 -19.97 19.33
CA ASP A 4 18.04 -20.43 18.03
C ASP A 4 16.53 -20.18 17.87
N ASP A 5 15.78 -20.30 18.97
CA ASP A 5 14.33 -20.04 18.99
C ASP A 5 14.03 -18.55 18.85
N ILE A 6 14.83 -17.68 19.46
CA ILE A 6 14.72 -16.22 19.31
C ILE A 6 15.05 -15.82 17.87
N VAL A 7 16.14 -16.33 17.30
CA VAL A 7 16.54 -16.02 15.91
C VAL A 7 15.51 -16.53 14.91
N THR A 8 14.93 -17.71 15.15
CA THR A 8 13.84 -18.26 14.32
C THR A 8 12.57 -17.40 14.41
N ASN A 9 12.21 -16.95 15.60
CA ASN A 9 11.07 -16.06 15.81
C ASN A 9 11.26 -14.67 15.18
N LEU A 10 12.47 -14.11 15.26
CA LEU A 10 12.81 -12.83 14.62
C LEU A 10 12.76 -12.93 13.09
N ARG A 11 13.17 -14.06 12.52
CA ARG A 11 13.10 -14.30 11.06
C ARG A 11 11.66 -14.46 10.55
N GLY A 12 10.74 -14.90 11.39
CA GLY A 12 9.31 -15.04 11.08
C GLY A 12 8.45 -13.85 11.52
N LEU A 13 9.05 -12.77 12.03
CA LEU A 13 8.31 -11.63 12.56
C LEU A 13 7.80 -10.77 11.40
N THR A 14 6.50 -10.77 11.18
CA THR A 14 5.85 -9.85 10.25
C THR A 14 5.45 -8.58 10.99
N VAL A 15 5.26 -7.48 10.26
CA VAL A 15 4.70 -6.23 10.82
C VAL A 15 3.35 -6.49 11.50
N MET A 16 2.54 -7.38 10.93
CA MET A 16 1.27 -7.82 11.53
C MET A 16 1.50 -8.49 12.89
N ARG A 17 2.43 -9.45 12.97
CA ARG A 17 2.76 -10.16 14.22
C ARG A 17 3.33 -9.23 15.29
N LEU A 18 4.11 -8.21 14.88
CA LEU A 18 4.60 -7.17 15.78
C LEU A 18 3.44 -6.35 16.36
N TYR A 19 2.50 -5.89 15.52
CA TYR A 19 1.33 -5.15 16.00
C TYR A 19 0.40 -6.03 16.86
N GLU A 20 0.27 -7.33 16.56
CA GLU A 20 -0.45 -8.27 17.41
C GLU A 20 0.19 -8.39 18.80
N TYR A 21 1.52 -8.43 18.90
CA TYR A 21 2.24 -8.40 20.19
C TYR A 21 2.04 -7.09 20.96
N GLU A 22 1.93 -5.97 20.24
CA GLU A 22 1.57 -4.65 20.82
C GLU A 22 0.09 -4.56 21.23
N GLY A 23 -0.70 -5.63 21.03
CA GLY A 23 -2.10 -5.73 21.46
C GLY A 23 -3.12 -5.31 20.40
N TYR A 24 -2.72 -5.06 19.15
CA TYR A 24 -3.64 -4.77 18.05
C TYR A 24 -4.28 -6.06 17.52
N ALA A 25 -5.61 -6.09 17.40
CA ALA A 25 -6.32 -7.21 16.80
C ALA A 25 -6.66 -6.94 15.33
N TYR A 26 -6.19 -7.80 14.43
CA TYR A 26 -6.59 -7.76 13.02
C TYR A 26 -7.95 -8.43 12.84
N ARG A 27 -8.89 -7.71 12.23
CA ARG A 27 -10.27 -8.16 12.00
C ARG A 27 -10.51 -8.29 10.50
N SER A 28 -10.82 -9.51 10.05
CA SER A 28 -11.14 -9.82 8.65
C SER A 28 -12.61 -9.61 8.29
N ASP A 29 -13.45 -9.32 9.29
CA ASP A 29 -14.90 -9.08 9.16
C ASP A 29 -15.27 -7.61 8.88
N LEU A 30 -14.28 -6.71 8.86
CA LEU A 30 -14.51 -5.31 8.55
C LEU A 30 -14.81 -5.13 7.06
N GLN A 31 -15.90 -4.43 6.76
CA GLN A 31 -16.27 -4.08 5.39
C GLN A 31 -15.14 -3.25 4.76
N THR A 32 -14.53 -3.79 3.72
CA THR A 32 -13.43 -3.09 3.04
C THR A 32 -13.97 -1.85 2.35
N ARG A 33 -13.25 -0.73 2.50
CA ARG A 33 -13.58 0.51 1.79
C ARG A 33 -13.44 0.28 0.28
N GLY A 34 -14.44 0.74 -0.48
CA GLY A 34 -14.40 0.68 -1.93
C GLY A 34 -13.25 1.51 -2.51
N ILE A 35 -12.67 1.03 -3.60
CA ILE A 35 -11.63 1.72 -4.36
C ILE A 35 -12.30 2.52 -5.47
N SER A 36 -12.53 3.79 -5.17
CA SER A 36 -13.06 4.78 -6.11
C SER A 36 -11.93 5.68 -6.60
N ARG A 37 -12.21 6.51 -7.62
CA ARG A 37 -11.22 7.49 -8.09
C ARG A 37 -10.70 8.36 -6.93
N GLY A 38 -9.38 8.48 -6.84
CA GLY A 38 -8.66 9.22 -5.81
C GLY A 38 -8.38 8.42 -4.53
N THR A 39 -8.81 7.17 -4.42
CA THR A 39 -8.43 6.29 -3.31
C THR A 39 -6.92 6.02 -3.34
N VAL A 40 -6.27 6.07 -2.17
CA VAL A 40 -4.88 5.64 -1.95
C VAL A 40 -4.90 4.32 -1.20
N ALA A 41 -4.26 3.29 -1.75
CA ALA A 41 -4.28 1.94 -1.19
C ALA A 41 -2.92 1.25 -1.32
N LEU A 42 -2.64 0.31 -0.42
CA LEU A 42 -1.41 -0.49 -0.43
C LEU A 42 -1.46 -1.51 -1.57
N ALA A 43 -0.35 -1.63 -2.30
CA ALA A 43 -0.13 -2.72 -3.23
C ALA A 43 0.22 -4.01 -2.44
N ASN A 44 -0.14 -5.15 -2.99
CA ASN A 44 0.23 -6.45 -2.42
C ASN A 44 0.37 -7.52 -3.50
N ASP A 45 1.16 -8.54 -3.16
CA ASP A 45 1.37 -9.75 -3.97
C ASP A 45 0.52 -10.92 -3.45
N GLY A 46 -0.59 -10.60 -2.76
CA GLY A 46 -1.49 -11.57 -2.14
C GLY A 46 -1.80 -11.28 -0.66
N PRO A 47 -2.70 -12.07 -0.05
CA PRO A 47 -3.13 -11.89 1.33
C PRO A 47 -1.93 -11.83 2.29
N ASN A 48 -1.91 -10.83 3.17
CA ASN A 48 -0.88 -10.61 4.18
C ASN A 48 0.55 -10.38 3.63
N ARG A 49 0.70 -9.98 2.36
CA ARG A 49 1.97 -9.59 1.73
C ARG A 49 1.92 -8.14 1.25
N ASN A 50 1.57 -7.22 2.15
CA ASN A 50 1.60 -5.79 1.84
C ASN A 50 3.04 -5.29 1.98
N GLY A 51 3.62 -4.81 0.87
CA GLY A 51 4.89 -4.08 0.89
C GLY A 51 4.71 -2.60 1.27
N PRO A 52 5.78 -1.79 1.22
CA PRO A 52 5.68 -0.34 1.36
C PRO A 52 5.07 0.36 0.13
N GLU A 53 4.80 -0.41 -0.93
CA GLU A 53 4.27 0.06 -2.19
C GLU A 53 2.78 0.42 -2.06
N PHE A 54 2.38 1.50 -2.73
CA PHE A 54 0.99 1.98 -2.76
C PHE A 54 0.64 2.48 -4.17
N PHE A 55 -0.65 2.62 -4.43
CA PHE A 55 -1.16 3.21 -5.66
C PHE A 55 -2.25 4.24 -5.39
N ILE A 56 -2.49 5.10 -6.38
CA ILE A 56 -3.60 6.05 -6.42
C ILE A 56 -4.55 5.61 -7.54
N ALA A 57 -5.83 5.40 -7.21
CA ALA A 57 -6.82 4.99 -8.20
C ALA A 57 -7.21 6.15 -9.13
N LEU A 58 -6.90 6.04 -10.42
CA LEU A 58 -7.27 7.06 -11.43
C LEU A 58 -8.73 6.93 -11.91
N ARG A 59 -9.37 5.80 -11.61
CA ARG A 59 -10.79 5.51 -11.90
C ARG A 59 -11.37 4.60 -10.82
N ASN A 60 -12.68 4.43 -10.82
CA ASN A 60 -13.33 3.43 -9.97
C ASN A 60 -12.81 2.03 -10.32
N ALA A 61 -12.44 1.27 -9.29
CA ALA A 61 -11.80 -0.03 -9.42
C ALA A 61 -12.41 -1.04 -8.46
N ASP A 62 -13.71 -1.31 -8.63
CA ASP A 62 -14.46 -2.18 -7.72
C ASP A 62 -13.92 -3.61 -7.63
N TRP A 63 -13.21 -4.07 -8.69
CA TRP A 63 -12.56 -5.38 -8.71
C TRP A 63 -11.38 -5.51 -7.73
N LEU A 64 -10.90 -4.39 -7.15
CA LEU A 64 -9.85 -4.36 -6.14
C LEU A 64 -10.40 -4.31 -4.71
N ASN A 65 -11.72 -4.17 -4.53
CA ASN A 65 -12.37 -4.12 -3.22
C ASN A 65 -12.10 -5.42 -2.45
N GLY A 66 -11.73 -5.29 -1.18
CA GLY A 66 -11.36 -6.44 -0.33
C GLY A 66 -9.99 -7.05 -0.63
N ARG A 67 -9.33 -6.64 -1.72
CA ARG A 67 -8.00 -7.15 -2.11
C ARG A 67 -6.88 -6.23 -1.68
N HIS A 68 -7.13 -4.92 -1.60
CA HIS A 68 -6.14 -3.92 -1.19
C HIS A 68 -6.62 -3.12 0.01
N THR A 69 -5.68 -2.76 0.89
CA THR A 69 -5.97 -1.97 2.08
C THR A 69 -5.99 -0.49 1.73
N VAL A 70 -7.15 0.15 1.88
CA VAL A 70 -7.30 1.60 1.69
C VAL A 70 -6.70 2.36 2.86
N ILE A 71 -5.69 3.20 2.59
CA ILE A 71 -4.95 3.99 3.59
C ILE A 71 -5.30 5.49 3.55
N GLY A 72 -5.96 5.96 2.50
CA GLY A 72 -6.33 7.37 2.39
C GLY A 72 -7.07 7.70 1.09
N ARG A 73 -7.19 9.01 0.84
CA ARG A 73 -7.70 9.56 -0.40
C ARG A 73 -6.92 10.82 -0.76
N VAL A 74 -6.81 11.10 -2.04
CA VAL A 74 -6.33 12.38 -2.55
C VAL A 74 -7.39 13.44 -2.23
N VAL A 75 -6.95 14.52 -1.58
CA VAL A 75 -7.77 15.69 -1.26
C VAL A 75 -7.54 16.80 -2.29
N GLU A 76 -6.28 17.01 -2.67
CA GLU A 76 -5.83 17.99 -3.67
C GLU A 76 -4.76 17.36 -4.59
N GLY A 77 -4.62 17.89 -5.81
CA GLY A 77 -3.61 17.43 -6.77
C GLY A 77 -4.00 16.18 -7.58
N MET A 78 -5.30 15.90 -7.71
CA MET A 78 -5.78 14.74 -8.47
C MET A 78 -5.55 14.90 -9.99
N ASP A 79 -5.54 16.13 -10.48
CA ASP A 79 -5.11 16.52 -11.82
C ASP A 79 -3.63 16.19 -12.10
N ILE A 80 -2.77 16.33 -11.09
CA ILE A 80 -1.36 15.94 -11.19
C ILE A 80 -1.25 14.41 -11.33
N ALA A 81 -1.99 13.66 -10.52
CA ALA A 81 -2.02 12.21 -10.61
C ALA A 81 -2.55 11.72 -11.97
N ASP A 82 -3.60 12.35 -12.50
CA ASP A 82 -4.10 12.06 -13.84
C ASP A 82 -3.04 12.36 -14.92
N ARG A 83 -2.33 13.49 -14.80
CA ARG A 83 -1.25 13.84 -15.72
C ARG A 83 -0.12 12.81 -15.72
N ILE A 84 0.27 12.31 -14.54
CA ILE A 84 1.27 11.25 -14.41
C ILE A 84 0.76 9.96 -15.08
N GLY A 85 -0.49 9.57 -14.80
CA GLY A 85 -1.09 8.36 -15.37
C GLY A 85 -1.35 8.42 -16.88
N GLY A 86 -1.42 9.62 -17.46
CA GLY A 86 -1.57 9.85 -18.89
C GLY A 86 -0.26 9.91 -19.67
N MET A 87 0.89 9.84 -19.01
CA MET A 87 2.20 9.81 -19.68
C MET A 87 2.38 8.49 -20.45
N ALA A 88 2.99 8.57 -21.64
CA ALA A 88 3.35 7.38 -22.38
C ALA A 88 4.38 6.56 -21.59
N ILE A 89 4.08 5.26 -21.42
CA ILE A 89 4.98 4.29 -20.79
C ILE A 89 5.58 3.42 -21.88
N ASP A 90 6.90 3.23 -21.82
CA ASP A 90 7.56 2.15 -22.54
C ASP A 90 7.63 0.94 -21.60
N PRO A 91 6.94 -0.18 -21.89
CA PRO A 91 6.94 -1.35 -21.01
C PRO A 91 8.30 -2.05 -20.93
N THR A 92 9.23 -1.72 -21.83
CA THR A 92 10.57 -2.31 -21.92
C THR A 92 11.68 -1.39 -21.44
N ALA A 93 11.41 -0.08 -21.32
CA ALA A 93 12.38 0.90 -20.87
C ALA A 93 11.94 1.58 -19.57
N PHE A 94 12.78 1.46 -18.54
CA PHE A 94 12.57 2.16 -17.26
C PHE A 94 12.68 3.68 -17.44
N ASN A 95 11.65 4.42 -17.04
CA ASN A 95 11.70 5.87 -16.97
C ASN A 95 12.01 6.31 -15.52
N PRO A 96 13.23 6.79 -15.22
CA PRO A 96 13.59 7.19 -13.86
C PRO A 96 12.80 8.41 -13.35
N GLN A 97 12.27 9.26 -14.24
CA GLN A 97 11.54 10.47 -13.83
C GLN A 97 10.09 10.18 -13.41
N SER A 98 9.49 9.07 -13.86
CA SER A 98 8.10 8.72 -13.51
C SER A 98 7.94 8.19 -12.07
N SER A 99 9.03 8.02 -11.33
CA SER A 99 9.04 7.23 -10.08
C SER A 99 9.67 7.93 -8.88
N VAL A 100 9.96 9.25 -8.96
CA VAL A 100 10.62 9.97 -7.86
C VAL A 100 9.62 10.73 -7.00
N ILE A 101 9.54 10.36 -5.72
CA ILE A 101 8.88 11.15 -4.68
C ILE A 101 9.96 11.99 -3.98
N TYR A 102 9.95 13.31 -4.20
CA TYR A 102 10.96 14.21 -3.62
C TYR A 102 10.88 14.34 -2.10
N SER A 103 9.66 14.38 -1.54
CA SER A 103 9.47 14.42 -0.08
C SER A 103 8.07 13.96 0.29
N ILE A 104 7.94 13.30 1.45
CA ILE A 104 6.66 13.02 2.10
C ILE A 104 6.67 13.75 3.43
N ARG A 105 5.63 14.55 3.70
CA ARG A 105 5.52 15.34 4.93
C ARG A 105 4.17 15.12 5.56
N ARG A 106 4.16 14.95 6.88
CA ARG A 106 2.93 15.06 7.67
C ARG A 106 2.58 16.54 7.78
N LEU A 107 1.37 16.89 7.39
CA LEU A 107 0.82 18.22 7.69
C LEU A 107 0.29 18.18 9.13
N ASN A 108 0.72 19.16 9.93
CA ASN A 108 0.34 19.30 11.33
C ASN A 108 -0.98 20.07 11.46
#